data_AF-A0A2V4CUQ6-F1
#
_entry.id   AF-A0A2V4CUQ6-F1
#
_cell.length_a   1.000
_cell.length_b   1.000
_cell.length_c   1.000
_cell.angle_alpha   90.00
_cell.angle_beta   90.00
_cell.angle_gamma   90.00
#
_symmetry.space_group_name_H-M   'P 1'
#
loop_
_entity.id
_entity.type
_entity.pdbx_description
1 polymer ?
#
loop_
_entity_poly.entity_id
_entity_poly.type
_entity_poly.pdbx_seq_one_letter_code
_entity_poly.pdbx_strand_id
1 'polypeptide(L)'
;MNDYQFKLVKIKGEFVWHNHEDTDEVFIVLEGKMKIEFENETVELNEGEMYVVPKGIQHKPSAEAECKIMLVEPRGVVNTGNTEGELTASNDVWI
;
A
#
# COMPACT_ATOMS: atom_id res chain seq x y z
N MET A 1 11.92 10.03 6.65
CA MET A 1 13.26 10.01 7.25
C MET A 1 14.28 9.95 6.13
N ASN A 2 15.05 11.02 5.91
CA ASN A 2 15.92 11.17 4.74
C ASN A 2 15.14 11.03 3.41
N ASP A 3 15.53 10.07 2.59
CA ASP A 3 14.97 9.67 1.30
C ASP A 3 13.78 8.71 1.42
N TYR A 4 13.39 8.32 2.64
CA TYR A 4 12.16 7.55 2.91
C TYR A 4 11.06 8.41 3.53
N GLN A 5 9.82 7.97 3.40
CA GLN A 5 8.64 8.56 4.03
C GLN A 5 7.77 7.50 4.71
N PHE A 6 6.97 7.98 5.65
CA PHE A 6 5.95 7.19 6.33
C PHE A 6 4.62 7.85 6.01
N LYS A 7 3.73 7.15 5.31
CA LYS A 7 2.39 7.67 4.98
C LYS A 7 1.36 6.99 5.86
N LEU A 8 0.52 7.77 6.54
CA LEU A 8 -0.66 7.25 7.22
C LEU A 8 -1.84 7.35 6.26
N VAL A 9 -2.48 6.22 5.97
CA VAL A 9 -3.61 6.15 5.05
C VAL A 9 -4.76 5.33 5.64
N LYS A 10 -5.96 5.66 5.20
CA LYS A 10 -7.17 4.87 5.46
C LYS A 10 -7.59 4.22 4.16
N ILE A 11 -7.80 2.91 4.20
CA ILE A 11 -8.31 2.16 3.05
C ILE A 11 -9.63 1.49 3.40
N LYS A 12 -10.49 1.37 2.39
CA LYS A 12 -11.74 0.61 2.44
C LYS A 12 -12.15 0.25 1.02
N GLY A 13 -12.58 -0.99 0.80
CA GLY A 13 -12.83 -1.54 -0.52
C GLY A 13 -11.56 -2.01 -1.20
N GLU A 14 -11.63 -2.16 -2.53
CA GLU A 14 -10.51 -2.59 -3.35
C GLU A 14 -9.72 -1.40 -3.88
N PHE A 15 -8.40 -1.54 -3.93
CA PHE A 15 -7.52 -0.64 -4.67
C PHE A 15 -7.30 -1.15 -6.10
N VAL A 16 -6.45 -0.50 -6.88
CA VAL A 16 -6.08 -0.95 -8.22
C VAL A 16 -4.93 -1.95 -8.18
N TRP A 17 -4.88 -2.87 -9.13
CA TRP A 17 -3.68 -3.64 -9.40
C TRP A 17 -2.56 -2.71 -9.87
N HIS A 18 -1.42 -2.75 -9.21
CA HIS A 18 -0.26 -1.93 -9.56
C HIS A 18 1.04 -2.60 -9.13
N ASN A 19 2.16 -2.03 -9.57
CA ASN A 19 3.48 -2.36 -9.05
C ASN A 19 4.37 -1.11 -8.95
N HIS A 20 5.46 -1.24 -8.21
CA HIS A 20 6.52 -0.24 -8.12
C HIS A 20 7.81 -0.87 -8.65
N GLU A 21 8.24 -0.51 -9.86
CA GLU A 21 9.38 -1.18 -10.53
C GLU A 21 10.70 -1.06 -9.76
N ASP A 22 10.90 0.09 -9.09
CA ASP A 22 12.19 0.45 -8.52
C ASP A 22 12.27 0.34 -7.00
N THR A 23 11.16 0.04 -6.32
CA THR A 23 11.13 0.10 -4.85
C THR A 23 10.21 -0.93 -4.20
N ASP A 24 10.65 -1.43 -3.05
CA ASP A 24 9.81 -2.22 -2.16
C ASP A 24 8.83 -1.28 -1.42
N GLU A 25 7.64 -1.80 -1.11
CA GLU A 25 6.64 -1.09 -0.34
C GLU A 25 6.30 -1.88 0.93
N VAL A 26 6.31 -1.21 2.08
CA VAL A 26 5.97 -1.83 3.36
C VAL A 26 4.57 -1.42 3.78
N PHE A 27 3.74 -2.40 4.11
CA PHE A 27 2.42 -2.23 4.73
C PHE A 27 2.52 -2.60 6.21
N ILE A 28 2.07 -1.72 7.09
CA ILE A 28 1.93 -1.98 8.53
C ILE A 28 0.49 -1.66 8.95
N VAL A 29 -0.23 -2.64 9.48
CA VAL A 29 -1.61 -2.43 9.93
C VAL A 29 -1.61 -1.85 11.34
N LEU A 30 -2.12 -0.62 11.48
CA LEU A 30 -2.23 0.07 12.77
C LEU A 30 -3.57 -0.20 13.47
N GLU A 31 -4.65 -0.35 12.69
CA GLU A 31 -5.99 -0.66 13.19
C GLU A 31 -6.81 -1.30 12.06
N GLY A 32 -7.51 -2.41 12.36
CA GLY A 32 -8.34 -3.11 11.39
C GLY A 32 -7.64 -4.30 10.73
N LYS A 33 -8.07 -4.65 9.51
CA LYS A 33 -7.57 -5.79 8.73
C LYS A 33 -7.54 -5.47 7.25
N MET A 34 -6.54 -5.97 6.53
CA MET A 34 -6.45 -5.82 5.08
C MET A 34 -5.97 -7.12 4.42
N LYS A 35 -6.08 -7.15 3.10
CA LYS A 35 -5.55 -8.20 2.22
C LYS A 35 -4.66 -7.56 1.16
N ILE A 36 -3.66 -8.29 0.72
CA ILE A 36 -2.87 -7.96 -0.45
C ILE A 36 -2.99 -9.15 -1.41
N GLU A 37 -3.71 -8.94 -2.51
CA GLU A 37 -3.82 -9.93 -3.57
C GLU A 37 -2.58 -9.85 -4.47
N PHE A 38 -2.01 -11.01 -4.79
CA PHE A 38 -0.97 -11.22 -5.80
C PHE A 38 -1.52 -12.16 -6.88
N GLU A 39 -0.75 -12.40 -7.95
CA GLU A 39 -1.19 -13.26 -9.05
C GLU A 39 -1.61 -14.69 -8.60
N ASN A 40 -0.87 -15.28 -7.66
CA ASN A 40 -1.04 -16.67 -7.26
C ASN A 40 -1.42 -16.88 -5.78
N GLU A 41 -1.50 -15.81 -5.00
CA GLU A 41 -1.76 -15.90 -3.56
C GLU A 41 -2.39 -14.62 -3.02
N THR A 42 -2.84 -14.70 -1.77
CA THR A 42 -3.36 -13.54 -1.03
C THR A 42 -2.79 -13.58 0.37
N VAL A 43 -2.19 -12.47 0.78
CA VAL A 43 -1.69 -12.28 2.14
C VAL A 43 -2.75 -11.52 2.93
N GLU A 44 -3.16 -12.06 4.07
CA GLU A 44 -4.03 -11.36 5.01
C GLU A 44 -3.18 -10.74 6.13
N LEU A 45 -3.49 -9.50 6.50
CA LEU A 45 -2.83 -8.78 7.60
C LEU A 45 -3.86 -8.27 8.60
N ASN A 46 -3.63 -8.59 9.87
CA ASN A 46 -4.36 -8.10 11.02
C ASN A 46 -3.58 -6.96 11.70
N GLU A 47 -4.26 -6.27 12.62
CA GLU A 47 -3.65 -5.24 13.46
C GLU A 47 -2.33 -5.68 14.10
N GLY A 48 -1.30 -4.84 13.93
CA GLY A 48 0.08 -5.09 14.40
C GLY A 48 0.93 -5.92 13.45
N GLU A 49 0.37 -6.50 12.38
CA GLU A 49 1.12 -7.24 11.37
C GLU A 49 1.66 -6.32 10.27
N MET A 50 2.72 -6.78 9.60
CA MET A 50 3.33 -6.08 8.49
C MET A 50 3.70 -7.03 7.35
N TYR A 51 3.75 -6.48 6.14
CA TYR A 51 4.24 -7.18 4.97
C TYR A 51 5.07 -6.25 4.09
N VAL A 52 6.06 -6.81 3.40
CA VAL A 52 6.87 -6.09 2.41
C VAL A 52 6.53 -6.65 1.04
N VAL A 53 5.97 -5.80 0.18
CA VAL A 53 5.82 -6.12 -1.24
C VAL A 53 7.15 -5.83 -1.92
N PRO A 54 7.82 -6.84 -2.51
CA PRO A 54 9.06 -6.62 -3.23
C PRO A 54 8.84 -5.79 -4.49
N LYS A 55 9.82 -5.00 -4.89
CA LYS A 55 9.79 -4.20 -6.11
C LYS A 55 9.46 -5.04 -7.36
N GLY A 56 8.70 -4.44 -8.26
CA GLY A 56 8.25 -5.04 -9.52
C GLY A 56 7.10 -6.04 -9.37
N ILE A 57 6.71 -6.42 -8.15
CA ILE A 57 5.63 -7.38 -7.93
C ILE A 57 4.26 -6.69 -8.06
N GLN A 58 3.45 -7.24 -8.96
CA GLN A 58 2.07 -6.81 -9.15
C GLN A 58 1.22 -7.22 -7.94
N HIS A 59 0.50 -6.28 -7.37
CA HIS A 59 -0.33 -6.51 -6.19
C HIS A 59 -1.56 -5.60 -6.17
N LYS A 60 -2.58 -5.98 -5.40
CA LYS A 60 -3.82 -5.21 -5.20
C LYS A 60 -4.21 -5.25 -3.71
N PRO A 61 -3.98 -4.16 -2.97
CA PRO A 61 -4.46 -4.01 -1.60
C PRO A 61 -5.99 -3.91 -1.54
N SER A 62 -6.60 -4.49 -0.51
CA SER A 62 -8.03 -4.32 -0.22
C SER A 62 -8.34 -4.44 1.27
N ALA A 63 -9.45 -3.83 1.70
CA ALA A 63 -9.95 -3.95 3.08
C ALA A 63 -11.49 -3.95 3.10
N GLU A 64 -12.10 -4.96 3.72
CA GLU A 64 -13.57 -5.08 3.79
C GLU A 64 -14.21 -3.99 4.67
N ALA A 65 -13.53 -3.62 5.74
CA ALA A 65 -13.87 -2.49 6.62
C ALA A 65 -12.79 -1.40 6.53
N GLU A 66 -13.03 -0.22 7.12
CA GLU A 66 -11.97 0.81 7.22
C GLU A 66 -10.76 0.21 7.96
N CYS A 67 -9.60 0.30 7.32
CA CYS A 67 -8.32 -0.15 7.85
C CYS A 67 -7.34 1.03 7.82
N LYS A 68 -6.65 1.27 8.94
CA LYS A 68 -5.64 2.31 9.10
C LYS A 68 -4.28 1.66 8.99
N ILE A 69 -3.50 2.11 8.02
CA ILE A 69 -2.20 1.52 7.74
C ILE A 69 -1.12 2.60 7.64
N MET A 70 0.10 2.21 7.97
CA MET A 70 1.29 2.96 7.67
C MET A 70 1.99 2.33 6.48
N LEU A 71 2.25 3.13 5.45
CA LEU A 71 3.11 2.77 4.33
C LEU A 71 4.53 3.30 4.59
N VAL A 72 5.54 2.51 4.24
CA VAL A 72 6.94 2.95 4.26
C VAL A 72 7.56 2.68 2.90
N GLU A 73 8.05 3.74 2.28
CA GLU A 73 8.54 3.75 0.90
C GLU A 73 9.48 4.96 0.69
N PRO A 74 10.28 4.99 -0.40
CA PRO A 74 11.00 6.17 -0.80
C PRO A 74 10.10 7.39 -1.03
N ARG A 75 10.67 8.58 -0.89
CA ARG A 75 9.97 9.83 -1.17
C ARG A 75 9.65 9.96 -2.66
N GLY A 76 8.45 10.47 -2.96
CA GLY A 76 8.01 10.73 -4.32
C GLY A 76 7.34 9.55 -5.04
N VAL A 77 7.23 8.38 -4.39
CA VAL A 77 6.54 7.23 -4.95
C VAL A 77 5.05 7.51 -5.12
N VAL A 78 4.56 7.31 -6.35
CA VAL A 78 3.14 7.44 -6.71
C VAL A 78 2.39 6.20 -6.24
N ASN A 79 1.34 6.36 -5.44
CA ASN A 79 0.64 5.26 -4.76
C ASN A 79 -0.04 4.25 -5.71
N THR A 80 -0.31 4.62 -6.95
CA THR A 80 -0.87 3.72 -7.97
C THR A 80 0.21 3.10 -8.85
N GLY A 81 1.50 3.28 -8.51
CA GLY A 81 2.61 2.68 -9.22
C GLY A 81 2.63 3.07 -10.70
N ASN A 82 2.57 2.06 -11.57
CA ASN A 82 2.48 2.18 -13.02
C ASN A 82 1.07 2.44 -13.59
N THR A 83 0.05 2.57 -12.72
CA THR A 83 -1.34 2.77 -13.13
C THR A 83 -1.78 4.21 -12.85
N GLU A 84 -2.49 4.82 -13.79
CA GLU A 84 -3.15 6.12 -13.59
C GLU A 84 -4.66 5.91 -13.36
N GLY A 85 -5.26 6.67 -12.44
CA GLY A 85 -6.70 6.61 -12.23
C GLY A 85 -7.22 7.56 -11.15
N GLU A 86 -8.52 7.46 -10.84
CA GLU A 86 -9.17 8.31 -9.83
C GLU A 86 -8.61 8.11 -8.41
N LEU A 87 -7.94 6.99 -8.16
CA LEU A 87 -7.30 6.65 -6.89
C LEU A 87 -5.83 7.12 -6.81
N THR A 88 -5.29 7.72 -7.87
CA THR A 88 -3.95 8.34 -7.84
C THR A 88 -4.00 9.58 -6.97
N ALA A 89 -3.24 9.56 -5.88
CA ALA A 89 -3.16 10.66 -4.93
C ALA A 89 -2.00 11.60 -5.26
N SER A 90 -2.16 12.88 -4.94
CA SER A 90 -1.01 13.79 -4.93
C SER A 90 -0.03 13.35 -3.84
N ASN A 91 1.26 13.41 -4.15
CA ASN A 91 2.30 13.14 -3.17
C ASN A 91 2.20 14.11 -1.98
N ASP A 92 2.66 13.63 -0.82
CA ASP A 92 2.67 14.38 0.45
C ASP A 92 1.28 14.78 1.01
N VAL A 93 0.20 14.17 0.53
CA VAL A 93 -1.14 14.27 1.12
C VAL A 93 -1.44 13.01 1.93
N TRP A 94 -1.45 13.13 3.26
CA TRP A 94 -1.66 12.02 4.19
C TRP A 94 -2.87 12.33 5.09
N ILE A 95 -3.65 11.30 5.39
CA ILE A 95 -5.00 11.37 6.01
C ILE A 95 -6.02 12.10 5.15
#